data_AF-A0A0K2RFJ6-F1
#
_entry.id   AF-A0A0K2RFJ6-F1
#
_cell.length_a   1.000
_cell.length_b   1.000
_cell.length_c   1.000
_cell.angle_alpha   90.00
_cell.angle_beta   90.00
_cell.angle_gamma   90.00
#
_symmetry.space_group_name_H-M   'P 1'
#
loop_
_entity.id
_entity.type
_entity.pdbx_description
1 polymer ?
#
loop_
_entity_poly.entity_id
_entity_poly.type
_entity_poly.pdbx_seq_one_letter_code
_entity_poly.pdbx_strand_id
1 'polypeptide(L)' 'MITQLSARYVLGYDGTGHVMHTDGHVVMRDDEIIYVVPTTPVPLTNAGTLDRASSPLASSISTP' A
#
# COMPACT_ATOMS: atom_id res chain seq x y z
N MET A 1 -19.06 3.61 -1.49
CA MET A 1 -18.90 2.28 -0.84
C MET A 1 -17.42 1.92 -0.80
N ILE A 2 -16.92 1.32 0.28
CA ILE A 2 -15.52 0.82 0.35
C ILE A 2 -15.53 -0.68 0.10
N THR A 3 -14.70 -1.13 -0.85
CA THR A 3 -14.54 -2.54 -1.20
C THR A 3 -13.08 -2.93 -1.06
N GLN A 4 -12.84 -4.08 -0.42
CA GLN A 4 -11.51 -4.68 -0.30
C GLN A 4 -11.46 -5.96 -1.13
N LEU A 5 -10.48 -6.03 -2.03
CA LEU A 5 -10.20 -7.20 -2.85
C LEU A 5 -8.85 -7.79 -2.44
N SER A 6 -8.81 -9.12 -2.34
CA SER A 6 -7.57 -9.86 -2.09
C SER A 6 -7.26 -10.70 -3.33
N ALA A 7 -6.05 -10.62 -3.84
CA ALA A 7 -5.63 -11.36 -5.03
C ALA A 7 -4.21 -11.90 -4.85
N ARG A 8 -3.96 -13.10 -5.40
CA ARG A 8 -2.61 -13.69 -5.41
C ARG A 8 -1.62 -12.87 -6.23
N TYR A 9 -2.12 -12.16 -7.25
CA TYR A 9 -1.32 -11.27 -8.09
C TYR A 9 -2.11 -9.99 -8.36
N VAL A 10 -1.48 -8.85 -8.11
CA VAL A 10 -1.99 -7.52 -8.47
C VAL A 10 -1.00 -6.88 -9.43
N LEU A 11 -1.45 -6.56 -10.63
CA LEU A 11 -0.67 -5.88 -11.65
C LEU A 11 -1.07 -4.41 -11.70
N GLY A 12 -0.10 -3.51 -11.64
CA GLY A 12 -0.32 -2.07 -11.66
C GLY A 12 0.71 -1.34 -12.52
N TYR A 13 0.57 -0.02 -12.60
CA TYR A 13 1.56 0.88 -13.19
C TYR A 13 1.84 2.01 -12.20
N ASP A 14 3.10 2.18 -11.81
CA ASP A 14 3.51 3.12 -10.73
C ASP A 14 3.91 4.51 -11.25
N GLY A 15 3.69 4.78 -12.53
CA GLY A 15 4.15 6.00 -13.21
C GLY A 15 5.43 5.78 -14.03
N THR A 16 6.26 4.80 -13.67
CA THR A 16 7.54 4.50 -14.33
C THR A 16 7.56 3.16 -15.07
N GLY A 17 6.78 2.19 -14.60
CA GLY A 17 6.72 0.86 -15.18
C GLY A 17 5.57 0.02 -14.64
N HIS A 18 5.41 -1.16 -15.24
CA HIS A 18 4.48 -2.16 -14.72
C HIS A 18 5.07 -2.82 -13.47
N VAL A 19 4.26 -2.90 -12.42
CA VAL A 19 4.60 -3.52 -11.15
C VAL A 19 3.68 -4.69 -10.85
N MET A 20 4.22 -5.74 -10.23
CA MET A 20 3.46 -6.90 -9.78
C MET A 20 3.63 -7.06 -8.27
N HIS A 21 2.51 -7.07 -7.55
CA HIS A 21 2.48 -7.44 -6.14
C HIS A 21 1.93 -8.86 -6.00
N THR A 22 2.66 -9.70 -5.27
CA THR A 22 2.18 -11.02 -4.85
C THR A 22 1.39 -10.89 -3.57
N ASP A 23 0.29 -11.64 -3.46
CA ASP A 23 -0.62 -11.64 -2.31
C ASP A 23 -1.02 -10.20 -1.94
N GLY A 24 -1.53 -9.44 -2.91
CA GLY A 24 -1.86 -8.03 -2.74
C GLY A 24 -3.28 -7.80 -2.23
N HIS A 25 -3.45 -6.74 -1.45
CA HIS A 25 -4.76 -6.16 -1.12
C HIS A 25 -4.97 -4.87 -1.91
N VAL A 26 -6.11 -4.77 -2.58
CA VAL A 26 -6.55 -3.56 -3.28
C VAL A 26 -7.75 -3.01 -2.54
N VAL A 27 -7.67 -1.74 -2.15
CA VAL A 27 -8.79 -1.04 -1.53
C VAL A 27 -9.29 0.04 -2.45
N MET A 28 -10.60 -0.03 -2.69
CA MET A 28 -11.30 0.84 -3.62
C MET A 28 -12.39 1.61 -2.88
N ARG A 29 -12.63 2.84 -3.31
CA ARG A 29 -13.81 3.63 -2.95
C ARG A 29 -14.54 3.97 -4.21
N ASP A 30 -15.79 3.50 -4.29
CA ASP A 30 -16.60 3.59 -5.51
C ASP A 30 -15.83 2.95 -6.69
N ASP A 31 -15.39 3.74 -7.65
CA ASP A 31 -14.63 3.27 -8.83
C ASP A 31 -13.13 3.64 -8.79
N GLU A 32 -12.65 4.20 -7.67
CA GLU A 32 -11.26 4.65 -7.50
C GLU A 32 -10.45 3.70 -6.62
N ILE A 33 -9.24 3.36 -7.07
CA ILE A 33 -8.25 2.64 -6.26
C ILE A 33 -7.57 3.64 -5.32
N ILE A 34 -7.74 3.46 -4.01
CA ILE A 34 -7.11 4.33 -3.01
C ILE A 34 -5.72 3.84 -2.66
N TYR A 35 -5.54 2.51 -2.52
CA TYR A 35 -4.22 1.94 -2.24
C TYR A 35 -4.10 0.47 -2.66
N VAL A 36 -2.87 0.08 -2.98
CA VAL A 36 -2.45 -1.31 -3.19
C VAL A 36 -1.34 -1.61 -2.18
N VAL A 37 -1.51 -2.66 -1.37
CA VAL A 37 -0.53 -3.06 -0.36
C VAL A 37 -0.12 -4.51 -0.61
N PRO A 38 1.19 -4.80 -0.76
CA PRO A 38 1.67 -6.18 -0.71
C PRO A 38 1.50 -6.72 0.71
N THR A 39 1.02 -7.96 0.88
CA THR A 39 0.94 -8.59 2.21
C THR A 39 2.30 -8.91 2.79
N THR A 40 3.31 -9.11 1.95
CA THR A 40 4.70 -9.28 2.39
C THR A 40 5.35 -7.93 2.66
N PRO A 41 5.88 -7.67 3.87
CA PRO A 41 6.67 -6.48 4.15
C PRO A 41 7.87 -6.42 3.18
N VAL A 42 8.00 -5.32 2.44
CA VAL A 42 9.22 -5.07 1.66
C VAL A 42 10.34 -4.79 2.67
N PRO A 43 11.43 -5.58 2.72
CA PRO A 43 12.54 -5.29 3.61
C PRO A 43 13.16 -3.95 3.19
N LEU A 44 13.18 -2.99 4.11
CA LEU A 44 13.81 -1.68 3.94
C LEU A 44 15.32 -1.86 3.77
N THR A 45 15.77 -2.14 2.55
CA THR A 45 17.19 -2.27 2.22
C THR A 45 17.65 -0.87 1.81
N ASN A 46 18.53 -0.29 2.62
CA ASN A 46 19.05 1.09 2.61
C ASN A 46 18.36 2.08 3.57
N ALA A 47 18.08 1.64 4.80
CA ALA A 47 18.01 2.57 5.93
C ALA A 47 19.46 2.96 6.33
N GLY A 48 20.01 3.98 5.67
CA GLY A 48 21.15 4.71 6.23
C GLY A 48 20.71 5.33 7.56
N THR A 49 21.25 4.82 8.67
CA THR A 49 21.15 5.39 10.03
C THR A 49 19.74 5.80 10.49
N LEU A 50 19.13 4.92 11.28
CA LEU A 50 17.91 5.15 12.07
C LEU A 50 17.94 6.49 12.81
N ASP A 51 17.14 7.46 12.38
CA ASP A 51 16.51 8.39 13.31
C ASP A 51 15.02 8.04 13.48
N ARG A 52 14.58 8.22 14.71
CA ARG A 52 13.41 7.58 15.31
C ARG A 52 12.16 8.39 14.95
N ALA A 53 11.52 8.13 13.81
CA ALA A 53 10.19 8.67 13.53
C ALA A 53 9.32 7.93 12.49
N SER A 54 9.74 6.80 11.92
CA SER A 54 8.89 6.05 10.97
C SER A 54 7.93 5.10 11.70
N SER A 55 7.12 5.64 12.61
CA SER A 55 5.88 4.98 12.99
C SER A 55 4.92 5.09 11.79
N PRO A 56 4.30 4.00 11.30
CA PRO A 56 3.16 4.11 10.41
C PRO A 56 1.98 4.59 11.26
N LEU A 57 1.99 5.86 11.65
CA LEU A 57 0.83 6.51 12.21
C LEU A 57 -0.18 6.58 11.08
N ALA A 58 -1.16 5.68 11.19
CA ALA A 58 -2.46 5.76 10.57
C ALA A 58 -2.78 7.22 10.26
N SER A 59 -2.84 7.56 8.97
CA SER A 59 -3.27 8.87 8.52
C SER A 59 -4.59 9.17 9.22
N SER A 60 -4.52 10.16 10.10
CA SER A 60 -5.59 10.70 10.92
C SER A 60 -6.95 10.66 10.22
N ILE A 61 -7.85 9.80 10.71
CA ILE A 61 -9.29 10.05 10.62
C ILE A 61 -9.53 11.31 11.45
N SER A 62 -9.72 12.42 10.76
CA SER A 62 -10.16 13.68 11.36
C SER A 62 -11.68 13.70 11.39
N THR A 63 -12.26 13.45 12.56
CA THR A 63 -13.62 13.85 12.99
C THR A 63 -13.61 13.84 14.53
N PRO A 64 -14.31 14.73 15.26
CA PRO A 64 -15.65 15.26 14.97
C PRO A 64 -15.71 16.60 14.22
#